data_AF-A0AAP3A5K4-F1
#
_entry.id   AF-A0AAP3A5K4-F1
#
_cell.length_a   1.000
_cell.length_b   1.000
_cell.length_c   1.000
_cell.angle_alpha   90.00
_cell.angle_beta   90.00
_cell.angle_gamma   90.00
#
_symmetry.space_group_name_H-M   'P 1'
#
loop_
_entity.id
_entity.type
_entity.pdbx_description
1 polymer ?
#
loop_
_entity_poly.entity_id
_entity_poly.type
_entity_poly.pdbx_seq_one_letter_code
_entity_poly.pdbx_strand_id
1 'polypeptide(L)'
;YGDFENGIPVHDTIARVVSCISPAKFHECFINWMRDCHSSDDKDVIAIDGKTLRHSYDKSRRRGAIHVISAFSTMHSLVIGQIKTDEKSNEITAIPELLNMLDIKGKIITTDAMGCQKD
;
A
#
# COMPACT_ATOMS: atom_id res chain seq x y z
N TYR A 1 -26.60 -4.50 3.44
CA TYR A 1 -26.70 -4.65 1.97
C TYR A 1 -27.58 -3.51 1.49
N GLY A 2 -27.03 -2.57 0.72
CA GLY A 2 -27.80 -1.42 0.23
C GLY A 2 -28.69 -1.81 -0.94
N ASP A 3 -29.82 -1.13 -1.11
CA ASP A 3 -30.70 -1.35 -2.25
C ASP A 3 -30.08 -0.76 -3.51
N PHE A 4 -29.69 -1.64 -4.43
CA PHE A 4 -29.29 -1.26 -5.77
C PHE A 4 -30.48 -1.50 -6.71
N GLU A 5 -31.31 -0.47 -6.92
CA GLU A 5 -32.52 -0.57 -7.77
C GLU A 5 -32.21 -1.08 -9.19
N ASN A 6 -30.99 -0.82 -9.69
CA ASN A 6 -30.53 -1.24 -11.02
C ASN A 6 -29.58 -2.44 -10.99
N GLY A 7 -29.52 -3.16 -9.86
CA GLY A 7 -28.62 -4.29 -9.65
C GLY A 7 -27.20 -3.88 -9.24
N ILE A 8 -26.41 -4.87 -8.80
CA ILE A 8 -25.03 -4.66 -8.36
C ILE A 8 -24.16 -4.38 -9.60
N PRO A 9 -23.39 -3.29 -9.63
CA PRO A 9 -22.49 -3.01 -10.74
C PRO A 9 -21.49 -4.15 -10.93
N VAL A 10 -21.31 -4.57 -12.18
CA VAL A 10 -20.31 -5.57 -12.55
C VAL A 10 -18.89 -5.03 -12.32
N HIS A 11 -17.93 -5.95 -12.19
CA HIS A 11 -16.51 -5.64 -11.93
C HIS A 11 -15.96 -4.52 -12.85
N ASP A 12 -16.29 -4.55 -14.15
CA ASP A 12 -15.81 -3.55 -15.12
C ASP A 12 -16.36 -2.14 -14.86
N THR A 13 -17.57 -2.03 -14.30
CA THR A 13 -18.15 -0.73 -13.94
C THR A 13 -17.41 -0.15 -12.74
N ILE A 14 -17.12 -0.97 -11.74
CA ILE A 14 -16.33 -0.57 -10.57
C ILE A 14 -14.93 -0.15 -11.01
N ALA A 15 -14.27 -0.98 -11.82
CA ALA A 15 -12.92 -0.71 -12.32
C ALA A 15 -12.85 0.61 -13.10
N ARG A 16 -13.83 0.89 -13.97
CA ARG A 16 -13.89 2.15 -14.72
C ARG A 16 -14.02 3.36 -13.79
N VAL A 17 -14.90 3.30 -12.80
CA VAL A 17 -15.07 4.40 -11.83
C VAL A 17 -13.78 4.64 -11.04
N VAL A 18 -13.16 3.57 -10.52
CA VAL A 18 -11.88 3.66 -9.79
C VAL A 18 -10.77 4.20 -10.69
N SER A 19 -10.74 3.82 -11.97
CA SER A 19 -9.72 4.30 -12.93
C SER A 19 -9.78 5.80 -13.21
N CYS A 20 -10.91 6.45 -12.96
CA CYS A 20 -11.07 7.90 -13.11
C CYS A 20 -10.53 8.69 -11.92
N ILE A 21 -10.22 8.03 -10.80
CA ILE A 21 -9.72 8.67 -9.58
C ILE A 21 -8.20 8.86 -9.69
N SER A 22 -7.70 10.02 -9.28
CA SER A 22 -6.26 10.24 -9.15
C SER A 22 -5.65 9.21 -8.19
N PRO A 23 -4.69 8.37 -8.63
CA PRO A 23 -4.10 7.34 -7.77
C PRO A 23 -3.46 7.90 -6.51
N ALA A 24 -2.81 9.07 -6.62
CA ALA A 24 -2.18 9.73 -5.47
C ALA A 24 -3.21 10.18 -4.43
N LYS A 25 -4.34 10.74 -4.88
CA LYS A 25 -5.43 11.16 -3.98
C LYS A 25 -6.17 9.98 -3.37
N PHE A 26 -6.39 8.94 -4.14
CA PHE A 26 -6.96 7.69 -3.62
C PHE A 26 -6.07 7.09 -2.53
N HIS A 27 -4.76 7.07 -2.76
CA HIS A 27 -3.78 6.58 -1.78
C HIS A 27 -3.76 7.42 -0.50
N GLU A 28 -3.78 8.75 -0.61
CA GLU A 28 -3.86 9.67 0.53
C GLU A 28 -5.13 9.44 1.36
N CYS A 29 -6.30 9.37 0.71
CA CYS A 29 -7.57 9.08 1.37
C CYS A 29 -7.57 7.70 2.05
N PHE A 30 -6.98 6.70 1.39
CA PHE A 30 -6.86 5.36 1.95
C PHE A 30 -6.02 5.37 3.23
N ILE A 31 -4.83 5.99 3.22
CA ILE A 31 -3.98 6.09 4.42
C ILE A 31 -4.72 6.81 5.56
N ASN A 32 -5.41 7.92 5.26
CA ASN A 32 -6.15 8.65 6.27
C ASN A 32 -7.29 7.82 6.87
N TRP A 33 -8.08 7.13 6.03
CA TRP A 33 -9.11 6.22 6.51
C TRP A 33 -8.52 5.10 7.38
N MET A 34 -7.38 4.54 6.97
CA MET A 34 -6.70 3.52 7.74
C MET A 34 -6.24 4.03 9.11
N ARG A 35 -5.75 5.27 9.18
CA ARG A 35 -5.39 5.95 10.43
C ARG A 35 -6.60 6.12 11.34
N ASP A 36 -7.75 6.52 10.81
CA ASP A 36 -8.98 6.67 11.60
C ASP A 36 -9.51 5.32 12.13
N CYS A 37 -9.28 4.24 11.40
CA CYS A 37 -9.64 2.88 11.83
C CYS A 37 -8.69 2.27 12.87
N HIS A 38 -7.50 2.85 13.09
CA HIS A 38 -6.49 2.30 14.01
C HIS A 38 -6.30 3.19 15.24
N SER A 39 -6.54 2.65 16.43
CA SER A 39 -6.19 3.27 17.71
C SER A 39 -4.69 3.18 17.98
N SER A 40 -4.09 4.25 18.53
CA SER A 40 -2.66 4.33 18.83
C SER A 40 -2.17 3.37 19.93
N ASP A 41 -3.08 2.73 20.66
CA ASP A 41 -2.76 1.88 21.82
C ASP A 41 -2.55 0.40 21.47
N ASP A 42 -2.75 0.02 20.20
CA ASP A 42 -2.60 -1.36 19.76
C ASP A 42 -1.13 -1.71 19.55
N LYS A 43 -0.67 -2.74 20.27
CA LYS A 43 0.64 -3.38 20.05
C LYS A 43 0.60 -4.24 18.79
N ASP A 44 0.66 -3.58 17.64
CA ASP A 44 0.68 -4.25 16.34
C ASP A 44 2.11 -4.59 15.89
N VAL A 45 2.22 -5.63 15.06
CA VAL A 45 3.42 -5.96 14.29
C VAL A 45 3.15 -5.58 12.84
N ILE A 46 3.91 -4.63 12.33
CA ILE A 46 3.85 -4.15 10.96
C ILE A 46 4.98 -4.78 10.16
N ALA A 47 4.61 -5.61 9.18
CA ALA A 47 5.54 -6.21 8.24
C ALA A 47 5.73 -5.33 7.01
N ILE A 48 6.97 -4.95 6.73
CA ILE A 48 7.38 -4.20 5.55
C ILE A 48 8.04 -5.16 4.57
N ASP A 49 7.52 -5.20 3.35
CA ASP A 49 7.95 -6.15 2.33
C ASP A 49 7.76 -5.59 0.91
N GLY A 50 8.71 -5.90 0.03
CA GLY A 50 8.73 -5.56 -1.38
C GLY A 50 8.05 -6.62 -2.25
N LYS A 51 7.00 -6.22 -2.97
CA LYS A 51 6.23 -7.07 -3.88
C LYS A 51 6.32 -6.58 -5.31
N THR A 52 6.50 -7.51 -6.24
CA THR A 52 6.40 -7.24 -7.68
C THR A 52 5.02 -7.62 -8.17
N LEU A 53 4.26 -6.66 -8.68
CA LEU A 53 2.95 -6.94 -9.26
C LEU A 53 3.15 -7.60 -10.63
N ARG A 54 2.95 -8.92 -10.70
CA ARG A 54 3.05 -9.65 -11.97
C ARG A 54 2.03 -9.12 -12.97
N HIS A 55 2.41 -9.11 -14.25
CA HIS A 55 1.56 -8.65 -15.36
C HIS A 55 1.20 -7.15 -15.35
N SER A 56 1.77 -6.35 -14.45
CA SER A 56 1.57 -4.88 -14.41
C SER A 56 2.49 -4.10 -15.37
N TYR A 57 3.32 -4.79 -16.13
CA TYR A 57 4.20 -4.17 -17.12
C TYR A 57 3.39 -3.61 -18.29
N ASP A 58 3.87 -2.52 -18.88
CA ASP A 58 3.29 -1.92 -20.08
C ASP A 58 4.34 -1.88 -21.18
N LYS A 59 4.29 -2.86 -22.09
CA LYS A 59 5.21 -2.94 -23.24
C LYS A 59 5.07 -1.76 -24.18
N SER A 60 3.85 -1.23 -24.36
CA SER A 60 3.59 -0.11 -25.26
C SER A 60 4.27 1.18 -24.79
N ARG A 61 4.32 1.37 -23.47
CA ARG A 61 4.99 2.51 -22.82
C ARG A 61 6.40 2.20 -22.30
N ARG A 62 6.96 1.04 -22.65
CA ARG A 62 8.27 0.54 -22.18
C ARG A 62 8.43 0.57 -20.65
N ARG A 63 7.37 0.27 -19.90
CA ARG A 63 7.39 0.21 -18.43
C ARG A 63 7.53 -1.24 -17.97
N GLY A 64 8.50 -1.47 -17.08
CA GLY A 64 8.66 -2.74 -16.36
C GLY A 64 7.49 -3.02 -15.42
N ALA A 65 7.53 -4.19 -14.78
CA ALA A 65 6.56 -4.52 -13.74
C ALA A 65 6.68 -3.53 -12.58
N ILE A 66 5.54 -3.21 -11.97
CA ILE A 66 5.48 -2.32 -10.81
C ILE A 66 6.05 -3.08 -9.60
N HIS A 67 7.09 -2.50 -9.01
CA HIS A 67 7.57 -2.87 -7.68
C HIS A 67 6.90 -1.98 -6.64
N VAL A 68 6.45 -2.57 -5.53
CA VAL A 68 5.78 -1.86 -4.44
C VAL A 68 6.32 -2.34 -3.11
N ILE A 69 6.65 -1.41 -2.23
CA ILE A 69 6.87 -1.68 -0.81
C ILE A 69 5.55 -1.51 -0.09
N SER A 70 5.17 -2.52 0.69
CA SER A 70 3.90 -2.58 1.43
C SER A 70 4.16 -2.69 2.92
N ALA A 71 3.41 -1.94 3.72
CA ALA A 71 3.32 -2.08 5.17
C ALA A 71 2.04 -2.83 5.52
N PHE A 72 2.18 -4.01 6.09
CA PHE A 72 1.09 -4.92 6.42
C PHE A 72 0.94 -5.04 7.93
N SER A 73 -0.22 -4.66 8.45
CA SER A 73 -0.61 -4.91 9.83
C SER A 73 -0.99 -6.38 10.00
N THR A 74 -0.27 -7.08 10.86
CA THR A 74 -0.58 -8.48 11.17
C THR A 74 -1.83 -8.61 12.04
N MET A 75 -2.05 -7.66 12.96
CA MET A 75 -3.21 -7.64 13.84
C MET A 75 -4.51 -7.45 13.04
N HIS A 76 -4.50 -6.57 12.05
CA HIS A 76 -5.70 -6.25 11.26
C HIS A 76 -5.74 -6.97 9.90
N SER A 77 -4.72 -7.79 9.60
CA SER A 77 -4.62 -8.57 8.36
C SER A 77 -4.80 -7.73 7.09
N LEU A 78 -4.21 -6.53 7.07
CA LEU A 78 -4.40 -5.57 5.98
C LEU A 78 -3.14 -4.75 5.69
N VAL A 79 -3.09 -4.19 4.49
CA VAL A 79 -2.04 -3.23 4.09
C VAL A 79 -2.45 -1.82 4.55
N ILE A 80 -1.65 -1.21 5.44
CA ILE A 80 -1.91 0.13 5.99
C ILE A 80 -1.24 1.25 5.18
N GLY A 81 -0.28 0.90 4.31
CA GLY A 81 0.38 1.85 3.42
C GLY A 81 1.24 1.14 2.39
N GLN A 82 1.49 1.79 1.26
CA GLN A 82 2.33 1.24 0.21
C GLN A 82 2.99 2.33 -0.66
N ILE A 83 4.18 2.07 -1.17
CA ILE A 83 4.89 3.00 -2.06
C ILE A 83 5.38 2.24 -3.28
N LYS A 84 5.13 2.79 -4.47
CA LYS A 84 5.69 2.27 -5.71
C LYS A 84 7.18 2.61 -5.80
N THR A 85 7.99 1.62 -6.16
CA THR A 85 9.41 1.77 -6.48
C THR A 85 9.71 1.25 -7.88
N ASP A 86 10.85 1.65 -8.43
CA ASP A 86 11.28 1.18 -9.76
C ASP A 86 12.22 -0.03 -9.68
N GLU A 87 12.98 -0.21 -8.59
CA GLU A 87 13.99 -1.27 -8.43
C GLU A 87 14.22 -1.65 -6.96
N LYS A 88 14.89 -2.78 -6.72
CA LYS A 88 15.17 -3.32 -5.39
C LYS A 88 16.10 -2.43 -4.54
N SER A 89 17.02 -1.71 -5.16
CA SER A 89 17.88 -0.71 -4.50
C SER A 89 17.09 0.50 -3.98
N ASN A 90 15.96 0.82 -4.61
CA ASN A 90 15.08 1.92 -4.23
C ASN A 90 14.18 1.56 -3.03
N GLU A 91 14.15 0.29 -2.62
CA GLU A 91 13.44 -0.13 -1.41
C GLU A 91 14.09 0.47 -0.16
N ILE A 92 15.43 0.59 -0.15
CA ILE A 92 16.19 1.17 0.97
C ILE A 92 15.74 2.61 1.25
N THR A 93 15.49 3.40 0.20
CA THR A 93 15.03 4.79 0.34
C THR A 93 13.52 4.91 0.54
N ALA A 94 12.73 3.98 -0.02
CA ALA A 94 11.27 3.98 0.09
C ALA A 94 10.77 3.51 1.47
N ILE A 95 11.48 2.62 2.17
CA ILE A 95 11.09 2.13 3.50
C ILE A 95 10.98 3.30 4.51
N PRO A 96 11.99 4.19 4.66
CA PRO A 96 11.87 5.37 5.51
C PRO A 96 10.71 6.30 5.12
N GLU A 97 10.48 6.51 3.82
CA GLU A 97 9.36 7.32 3.32
C GLU A 97 8.02 6.73 3.76
N LEU A 98 7.84 5.42 3.60
CA LEU A 98 6.63 4.71 4.00
C LEU A 98 6.40 4.79 5.52
N LEU A 99 7.46 4.60 6.31
CA LEU A 99 7.39 4.70 7.77
C LEU A 99 6.97 6.09 8.25
N ASN A 100 7.43 7.16 7.58
CA ASN A 100 7.07 8.54 7.92
C ASN A 100 5.59 8.86 7.66
N MET A 101 4.92 8.11 6.77
CA MET A 101 3.49 8.29 6.48
C MET A 101 2.59 7.59 7.51
N LEU A 102 3.13 6.65 8.28
CA LEU A 102 2.40 5.75 9.16
C LEU A 102 2.58 6.12 10.64
N ASP A 103 1.54 5.90 11.45
CA ASP A 103 1.69 5.96 12.90
C ASP A 103 2.31 4.65 13.41
N ILE A 104 3.63 4.67 13.62
CA ILE A 104 4.42 3.49 13.99
C ILE A 104 4.82 3.45 15.48
N LYS A 105 4.46 4.47 16.26
CA LYS A 105 4.89 4.56 17.66
C LYS A 105 4.29 3.41 18.47
N GLY A 106 5.12 2.74 19.26
CA GLY A 106 4.70 1.62 20.10
C GLY A 106 4.47 0.30 19.36
N LYS A 107 4.66 0.28 18.03
CA LYS A 107 4.47 -0.89 17.17
C LYS A 107 5.81 -1.57 16.86
N ILE A 108 5.78 -2.86 16.59
CA ILE A 108 6.97 -3.63 16.18
C ILE A 108 7.04 -3.59 14.66
N ILE A 109 8.15 -3.14 14.11
CA ILE A 109 8.39 -3.15 12.67
C ILE A 109 9.26 -4.36 12.33
N THR A 110 8.82 -5.17 11.37
CA THR A 110 9.62 -6.25 10.78
C THR A 110 9.87 -5.94 9.32
N THR A 111 11.11 -6.03 8.88
CA THR A 111 11.51 -5.87 7.48
C THR A 111 12.56 -6.92 7.14
N ASP A 112 12.81 -7.13 5.85
CA ASP A 112 13.96 -7.93 5.45
C ASP A 112 15.28 -7.31 5.94
N ALA A 113 16.33 -8.14 6.01
CA ALA A 113 17.63 -7.70 6.48
C ALA A 113 18.26 -6.62 5.59
N MET A 114 17.87 -6.56 4.31
CA MET A 114 18.41 -5.60 3.35
C MET A 114 17.92 -4.18 3.64
N GLY A 115 16.72 -4.03 4.18
CA GLY A 115 16.16 -2.76 4.66
C GLY A 115 16.77 -2.24 5.96
N CYS A 116 17.53 -3.05 6.69
CA CYS A 116 18.20 -2.66 7.95
C CYS A 116 19.56 -1.98 7.70
N GLN A 117 19.60 -0.98 6.83
CA GLN A 117 20.82 -0.19 6.58
C GLN A 117 21.08 0.80 7.72
N LYS A 118 22.35 0.98 8.06
CA LYS A 118 22.83 2.07 8.92
C LYS A 118 23.54 3.06 8.01
N ASP A 119 23.12 4.32 8.05
CA ASP A 119 23.67 5.49 7.35
C ASP A 119 24.19 5.26 5.91
#